data_AF-A0A1T3MWK4-F1
#
_entry.id   AF-A0A1T3MWK4-F1
#
_cell.length_a   1.000
_cell.length_b   1.000
_cell.length_c   1.000
_cell.angle_alpha   90.00
_cell.angle_beta   90.00
_cell.angle_gamma   90.00
#
_symmetry.space_group_name_H-M   'P 1'
#
loop_
_entity.id
_entity.type
_entity.pdbx_description
1 polymer ?
#
loop_
_entity_poly.entity_id
_entity_poly.type
_entity_poly.pdbx_seq_one_letter_code
_entity_poly.pdbx_strand_id
1 'polypeptide(L)'
;MTNRILISAIVLLSFQLQTFAQNTNTDYSERVRKNASKFHMNFTTGDFVKNAPMVNEKIYYDSDNTIVIGRDNFVKDISSFHSSFPDLALRDRIIIVDENQAALLYIMQGTQTGPYGSIPASGNKINVYAAEFFTMDNNVLMKELLTISQYDQLVRQITGEEKIERQEDVKLLPVKKTNMAYKRLLKDKLDAYVQNFNTRDWNALAAMFADNAAFKISGMSYKNTSAFINELKSIIQKVPDVTYHLIRNIVEGDRGAIAYEVNGTLPNSDKSDANRKSLQNVKQSIHFQFDEKGKITDMVAIYNSEDFNKQLK
;
A
#
# COMPACT_ATOMS: atom_id res chain seq x y z
N MET A 1 37.37 59.91 39.78
CA MET A 1 36.14 60.06 38.97
C MET A 1 36.56 59.71 37.54
N THR A 2 36.10 58.66 36.87
CA THR A 2 34.77 58.03 36.86
C THR A 2 34.91 56.62 36.28
N ASN A 3 34.23 55.65 36.87
CA ASN A 3 34.09 54.25 36.41
C ASN A 3 33.58 54.17 34.97
N ARG A 4 34.17 53.28 34.15
CA ARG A 4 33.46 52.65 33.02
C ARG A 4 33.80 51.17 32.93
N ILE A 5 32.85 50.37 33.41
CA ILE A 5 32.73 48.93 33.22
C ILE A 5 32.28 48.72 31.78
N LEU A 6 33.05 47.97 30.98
CA LEU A 6 32.61 47.44 29.69
C LEU A 6 31.87 46.12 29.95
N ILE A 7 30.55 46.12 29.77
CA ILE A 7 29.75 44.89 29.76
C ILE A 7 29.73 44.38 28.32
N SER A 8 30.39 43.24 28.10
CA SER A 8 30.29 42.47 26.87
C SER A 8 28.91 41.85 26.75
N ALA A 9 28.13 42.25 25.75
CA ALA A 9 26.86 41.61 25.40
C ALA A 9 27.13 40.30 24.63
N ILE A 10 26.92 39.17 25.29
CA ILE A 10 26.82 37.86 24.63
C ILE A 10 25.40 37.74 24.09
N VAL A 11 25.26 37.75 22.77
CA VAL A 11 24.00 37.38 22.09
C VAL A 11 23.97 35.86 22.00
N LEU A 12 23.20 35.21 22.87
CA LEU A 12 22.84 33.80 22.73
C LEU A 12 21.70 33.70 21.71
N LEU A 13 22.02 33.27 20.49
CA LEU A 13 21.01 32.76 19.56
C LEU A 13 20.53 31.40 20.07
N SER A 14 19.36 31.37 20.69
CA SER A 14 18.62 30.13 20.95
C SER A 14 17.97 29.65 19.66
N PHE A 15 18.65 28.75 18.94
CA PHE A 15 17.99 27.91 17.94
C PHE A 15 16.98 27.01 18.67
N GLN A 16 15.69 27.34 18.58
CA GLN A 16 14.64 26.39 18.91
C GLN A 16 14.67 25.27 17.86
N LEU A 17 15.29 24.16 18.21
CA LEU A 17 14.99 22.87 17.60
C LEU A 17 13.49 22.62 17.83
N GLN A 18 12.68 22.86 16.79
CA GLN A 18 11.34 22.31 16.74
C GLN A 18 11.50 20.79 16.64
N THR A 19 11.55 20.13 17.79
CA THR A 19 11.25 18.71 17.85
C THR A 19 9.81 18.57 17.37
N PHE A 20 9.61 18.01 16.17
CA PHE A 20 8.33 17.44 15.81
C PHE A 20 8.06 16.34 16.84
N ALA A 21 7.31 16.68 17.89
CA ALA A 21 6.72 15.69 18.76
C ALA A 21 5.88 14.80 17.84
N GLN A 22 6.23 13.51 17.75
CA GLN A 22 5.33 12.51 17.18
C GLN A 22 3.99 12.70 17.89
N ASN A 23 2.98 13.06 17.11
CA ASN A 23 1.66 13.35 17.64
C ASN A 23 1.03 11.99 18.01
N THR A 24 1.43 11.41 19.14
CA THR A 24 0.84 10.19 19.72
C THR A 24 -0.56 10.46 20.28
N ASN A 25 -1.24 11.48 19.76
CA ASN A 25 -2.58 11.85 20.14
C ASN A 25 -3.52 10.80 19.56
N THR A 26 -3.97 9.87 20.41
CA THR A 26 -4.90 8.81 20.04
C THR A 26 -6.16 9.36 19.37
N ASP A 27 -6.60 10.58 19.73
CA ASP A 27 -7.73 11.24 19.06
C ASP A 27 -7.45 11.52 17.58
N TYR A 28 -6.23 11.97 17.25
CA TYR A 28 -5.86 12.26 15.86
C TYR A 28 -5.85 10.98 15.03
N SER A 29 -5.21 9.91 15.50
CA SER A 29 -5.18 8.62 14.77
C SER A 29 -6.57 7.98 14.64
N GLU A 30 -7.46 8.12 15.63
CA GLU A 30 -8.86 7.70 15.48
C GLU A 30 -9.61 8.53 14.42
N ARG A 31 -9.33 9.83 14.31
CA ARG A 31 -9.86 10.65 13.22
C ARG A 31 -9.32 10.24 11.85
N VAL A 32 -8.04 9.87 11.75
CA VAL A 32 -7.43 9.31 10.52
C VAL A 32 -8.15 8.03 10.11
N ARG A 33 -8.34 7.09 11.05
CA ARG A 33 -9.10 5.85 10.83
C ARG A 33 -10.51 6.15 10.33
N LYS A 34 -11.21 7.08 10.98
CA LYS A 34 -12.58 7.46 10.62
C LYS A 34 -12.63 8.08 9.23
N ASN A 35 -11.67 8.93 8.85
CA ASN A 35 -11.58 9.47 7.50
C ASN A 35 -11.40 8.35 6.48
N ALA A 36 -10.39 7.48 6.68
CA ALA A 36 -10.10 6.37 5.78
C ALA A 36 -11.32 5.45 5.55
N SER A 37 -11.97 5.00 6.62
CA SER A 37 -13.17 4.15 6.50
C SER A 37 -14.35 4.89 5.85
N LYS A 38 -14.55 6.17 6.22
CA LYS A 38 -15.65 6.98 5.67
C LYS A 38 -15.48 7.25 4.17
N PHE A 39 -14.25 7.34 3.68
CA PHE A 39 -13.94 7.50 2.26
C PHE A 39 -14.48 6.31 1.44
N HIS A 40 -14.18 5.07 1.86
CA HIS A 40 -14.70 3.86 1.23
C HIS A 40 -16.22 3.71 1.35
N MET A 41 -16.82 4.13 2.47
CA MET A 41 -18.28 4.14 2.61
C MET A 41 -18.95 5.09 1.61
N ASN A 42 -18.41 6.30 1.43
CA ASN A 42 -18.94 7.27 0.48
C ASN A 42 -18.75 6.78 -0.96
N PHE A 43 -17.59 6.21 -1.29
CA PHE A 43 -17.33 5.60 -2.59
C PHE A 43 -18.36 4.49 -2.88
N THR A 44 -18.49 3.54 -1.96
CA THR A 44 -19.41 2.38 -2.09
C THR A 44 -20.87 2.78 -2.26
N THR A 45 -21.26 3.94 -1.72
CA THR A 45 -22.64 4.45 -1.84
C THR A 45 -22.84 5.31 -3.09
N GLY A 46 -21.80 5.53 -3.89
CA GLY A 46 -21.82 6.40 -5.07
C GLY A 46 -21.88 7.89 -4.75
N ASP A 47 -21.70 8.28 -3.48
CA ASP A 47 -21.78 9.68 -3.04
C ASP A 47 -20.38 10.33 -3.04
N PHE A 48 -19.78 10.41 -4.24
CA PHE A 48 -18.40 10.88 -4.41
C PHE A 48 -18.19 12.33 -3.96
N VAL A 49 -19.24 13.16 -4.03
CA VAL A 49 -19.19 14.56 -3.58
C VAL A 49 -18.88 14.64 -2.08
N LYS A 50 -19.31 13.65 -1.27
CA LYS A 50 -18.95 13.58 0.15
C LYS A 50 -17.47 13.27 0.40
N ASN A 51 -16.71 12.79 -0.59
CA ASN A 51 -15.26 12.62 -0.48
C ASN A 51 -14.49 13.92 -0.71
N ALA A 52 -15.05 14.90 -1.42
CA ALA A 52 -14.41 16.19 -1.67
C ALA A 52 -13.90 16.90 -0.39
N PRO A 53 -14.72 17.08 0.69
CA PRO A 53 -14.26 17.73 1.91
C PRO A 53 -13.34 16.86 2.77
N MET A 54 -13.09 15.60 2.41
CA MET A 54 -12.24 14.67 3.16
C MET A 54 -10.79 14.68 2.68
N VAL A 55 -10.52 15.36 1.56
CA VAL A 55 -9.20 15.43 0.92
C VAL A 55 -8.69 16.87 0.87
N ASN A 56 -7.36 17.00 0.90
CA ASN A 56 -6.67 18.25 0.71
C ASN A 56 -6.95 18.78 -0.70
N GLU A 57 -7.01 20.10 -0.85
CA GLU A 57 -7.28 20.73 -2.15
C GLU A 57 -6.26 20.33 -3.23
N LYS A 58 -5.02 20.09 -2.81
CA LYS A 58 -3.89 19.68 -3.66
C LYS A 58 -3.56 18.19 -3.53
N ILE A 59 -4.55 17.34 -3.23
CA ILE A 59 -4.33 15.89 -3.12
C ILE A 59 -3.51 15.36 -4.30
N TYR A 60 -2.48 14.57 -3.99
CA TYR A 60 -1.71 13.78 -4.93
C TYR A 60 -2.21 12.34 -4.87
N TYR A 61 -2.80 11.87 -5.96
CA TYR A 61 -3.35 10.53 -6.07
C TYR A 61 -2.58 9.75 -7.14
N ASP A 62 -1.95 8.64 -6.73
CA ASP A 62 -1.31 7.67 -7.61
C ASP A 62 -2.18 6.41 -7.63
N SER A 63 -2.98 6.26 -8.69
CA SER A 63 -3.86 5.12 -8.92
C SER A 63 -3.24 4.18 -9.93
N ASP A 64 -2.60 3.10 -9.48
CA ASP A 64 -2.02 2.10 -10.39
C ASP A 64 -1.12 2.76 -11.46
N ASN A 65 -0.26 3.71 -11.03
CA ASN A 65 0.64 4.54 -11.84
C ASN A 65 -0.03 5.65 -12.68
N THR A 66 -1.33 5.88 -12.52
CA THR A 66 -2.02 7.07 -13.06
C THR A 66 -2.03 8.18 -12.03
N ILE A 67 -1.42 9.33 -12.36
CA ILE A 67 -1.32 10.47 -11.45
C ILE A 67 -2.48 11.43 -11.64
N VAL A 68 -3.21 11.68 -10.55
CA VAL A 68 -4.31 12.63 -10.47
C VAL A 68 -3.96 13.67 -9.40
N ILE A 69 -4.01 14.95 -9.77
CA ILE A 69 -3.69 16.05 -8.85
C ILE A 69 -4.89 16.97 -8.70
N GLY A 70 -5.20 17.31 -7.46
CA GLY A 70 -6.24 18.27 -7.10
C GLY A 70 -7.60 17.63 -6.83
N ARG A 71 -8.32 18.19 -5.86
CA ARG A 71 -9.58 17.64 -5.33
C ARG A 71 -10.64 17.36 -6.41
N ASP A 72 -10.86 18.29 -7.32
CA ASP A 72 -11.92 18.14 -8.33
C ASP A 72 -11.60 17.02 -9.32
N ASN A 73 -10.34 16.92 -9.75
CA ASN A 73 -9.87 15.82 -10.60
C ASN A 73 -9.96 14.49 -9.87
N PHE A 74 -9.61 14.47 -8.58
CA PHE A 74 -9.73 13.29 -7.73
C PHE A 74 -11.19 12.80 -7.64
N VAL A 75 -12.14 13.68 -7.33
CA VAL A 75 -13.57 13.31 -7.23
C VAL A 75 -14.10 12.81 -8.58
N LYS A 76 -13.71 13.47 -9.68
CA LYS A 76 -14.06 13.02 -11.03
C LYS A 76 -13.51 11.63 -11.32
N ASP A 77 -12.24 11.40 -11.01
CA ASP A 77 -11.56 10.14 -11.26
C ASP A 77 -12.21 8.97 -10.50
N ILE A 78 -12.39 9.11 -9.18
CA ILE A 78 -13.01 8.04 -8.37
C ILE A 78 -14.47 7.76 -8.79
N SER A 79 -15.19 8.77 -9.29
CA SER A 79 -16.57 8.57 -9.78
C SER A 79 -16.62 7.76 -11.09
N SER A 80 -15.55 7.77 -11.88
CA SER A 80 -15.51 7.14 -13.21
C SER A 80 -15.60 5.61 -13.14
N PHE A 81 -15.12 5.01 -12.04
CA PHE A 81 -15.20 3.56 -11.81
C PHE A 81 -16.64 3.04 -11.83
N HIS A 82 -17.61 3.84 -11.37
CA HIS A 82 -19.02 3.44 -11.38
C HIS A 82 -19.67 3.48 -12.78
N SER A 83 -19.00 4.01 -13.79
CA SER A 83 -19.48 3.91 -15.18
C SER A 83 -19.43 2.47 -15.70
N SER A 84 -18.39 1.72 -15.32
CA SER A 84 -18.21 0.32 -15.71
C SER A 84 -18.87 -0.63 -14.71
N PHE A 85 -18.90 -0.23 -13.43
CA PHE A 85 -19.41 -1.02 -12.30
C PHE A 85 -20.35 -0.16 -11.43
N PRO A 86 -21.62 0.06 -11.82
CA PRO A 86 -22.54 0.91 -11.06
C PRO A 86 -22.79 0.47 -9.62
N ASP A 87 -22.62 -0.83 -9.33
CA ASP A 87 -22.75 -1.46 -8.01
C ASP A 87 -21.41 -1.70 -7.31
N LEU A 88 -20.32 -1.05 -7.76
CA LEU A 88 -18.99 -1.23 -7.17
C LEU A 88 -18.98 -0.84 -5.69
N ALA A 89 -18.48 -1.76 -4.88
CA ALA A 89 -18.31 -1.59 -3.46
C ALA A 89 -16.86 -1.89 -3.06
N LEU A 90 -16.32 -1.05 -2.19
CA LEU A 90 -15.03 -1.28 -1.55
C LEU A 90 -15.29 -1.91 -0.19
N ARG A 91 -14.86 -3.16 0.00
CA ARG A 91 -15.05 -3.89 1.25
C ARG A 91 -13.74 -3.99 2.02
N ASP A 92 -13.64 -3.22 3.10
CA ASP A 92 -12.46 -3.22 3.97
C ASP A 92 -12.26 -4.58 4.65
N ARG A 93 -11.06 -5.13 4.46
CA ARG A 93 -10.57 -6.33 5.15
C ARG A 93 -9.68 -5.96 6.33
N ILE A 94 -8.79 -4.98 6.16
CA ILE A 94 -7.85 -4.52 7.19
C ILE A 94 -7.73 -3.00 7.07
N ILE A 95 -7.73 -2.30 8.20
CA ILE A 95 -7.38 -0.87 8.28
C ILE A 95 -6.33 -0.72 9.40
N ILE A 96 -5.13 -0.31 9.03
CA ILE A 96 -3.98 -0.07 9.91
C ILE A 96 -3.74 1.44 9.96
N VAL A 97 -3.60 2.03 11.14
CA VAL A 97 -3.30 3.46 11.29
C VAL A 97 -2.03 3.66 12.10
N ASP A 98 -1.11 4.42 11.53
CA ASP A 98 0.13 4.85 12.17
C ASP A 98 0.26 6.38 12.05
N GLU A 99 0.00 7.08 13.16
CA GLU A 99 0.04 8.54 13.22
C GLU A 99 -0.88 9.21 12.18
N ASN A 100 -0.31 9.79 11.13
CA ASN A 100 -1.02 10.47 10.03
C ASN A 100 -1.18 9.61 8.77
N GLN A 101 -0.83 8.33 8.84
CA GLN A 101 -0.96 7.42 7.71
C GLN A 101 -1.97 6.32 8.00
N ALA A 102 -2.60 5.82 6.95
CA ALA A 102 -3.41 4.61 7.00
C ALA A 102 -3.02 3.67 5.86
N ALA A 103 -3.00 2.37 6.13
CA ALA A 103 -2.94 1.32 5.12
C ALA A 103 -4.25 0.52 5.15
N LEU A 104 -4.85 0.34 4.00
CA LEU A 104 -6.07 -0.43 3.83
C LEU A 104 -5.78 -1.62 2.93
N LEU A 105 -6.29 -2.79 3.33
CA LEU A 105 -6.50 -3.93 2.45
C LEU A 105 -8.00 -4.07 2.25
N TYR A 106 -8.45 -4.09 1.00
CA TYR A 106 -9.87 -4.21 0.69
C TYR A 106 -10.07 -5.05 -0.57
N ILE A 107 -11.33 -5.42 -0.80
CA ILE A 107 -11.76 -6.16 -1.98
C ILE A 107 -12.77 -5.30 -2.73
N MET A 108 -12.49 -5.03 -3.99
CA MET A 108 -13.41 -4.42 -4.93
C MET A 108 -14.41 -5.47 -5.41
N GLN A 109 -15.70 -5.19 -5.22
CA GLN A 109 -16.79 -6.09 -5.56
C GLN A 109 -17.86 -5.35 -6.36
N GLY A 110 -18.19 -5.84 -7.54
CA GLY A 110 -19.25 -5.28 -8.38
C GLY A 110 -19.57 -6.19 -9.56
N THR A 111 -20.40 -5.68 -10.47
CA THR A 111 -20.82 -6.33 -11.70
C THR A 111 -20.52 -5.40 -12.87
N GLN A 112 -19.78 -5.90 -13.88
CA GLN A 112 -19.40 -5.09 -15.03
C GLN A 112 -20.59 -4.94 -16.00
N THR A 113 -21.44 -3.94 -15.78
CA THR A 113 -22.59 -3.63 -16.65
C THR A 113 -22.30 -2.52 -17.67
N GLY A 114 -21.19 -1.81 -17.51
CA GLY A 114 -20.66 -0.84 -18.48
C GLY A 114 -19.35 -1.31 -19.13
N PRO A 115 -18.89 -0.65 -20.21
CA PRO A 115 -17.60 -0.94 -20.82
C PRO A 115 -16.45 -0.58 -19.88
N TYR A 116 -15.35 -1.33 -19.94
CA TYR A 116 -14.11 -1.05 -19.21
C TYR A 116 -12.96 -0.92 -20.20
N GLY A 117 -12.55 0.32 -20.51
CA GLY A 117 -11.64 0.58 -21.62
C GLY A 117 -12.20 0.05 -22.95
N SER A 118 -11.46 -0.83 -23.62
CA SER A 118 -11.91 -1.50 -24.85
C SER A 118 -12.73 -2.78 -24.60
N ILE A 119 -12.89 -3.21 -23.35
CA ILE A 119 -13.62 -4.42 -23.00
C ILE A 119 -15.11 -4.07 -22.87
N PRO A 120 -16.01 -4.66 -23.68
CA PRO A 120 -17.44 -4.40 -23.57
C PRO A 120 -17.98 -4.86 -22.22
N ALA A 121 -19.18 -4.41 -21.85
CA ALA A 121 -19.88 -4.92 -20.68
C ALA A 121 -20.07 -6.44 -20.80
N SER A 122 -19.55 -7.20 -19.83
CA SER A 122 -19.64 -8.67 -19.82
C SER A 122 -20.77 -9.19 -18.93
N GLY A 123 -21.26 -8.39 -17.99
CA GLY A 123 -22.14 -8.84 -16.91
C GLY A 123 -21.44 -9.70 -15.85
N ASN A 124 -20.12 -9.88 -15.94
CA ASN A 124 -19.36 -10.67 -14.98
C ASN A 124 -19.20 -9.94 -13.64
N LYS A 125 -19.18 -10.71 -12.55
CA LYS A 125 -18.89 -10.22 -11.21
C LYS A 125 -17.38 -10.18 -10.98
N ILE A 126 -16.96 -9.28 -10.10
CA ILE A 126 -15.55 -9.15 -9.69
C ILE A 126 -15.38 -9.32 -8.18
N ASN A 127 -14.20 -9.83 -7.79
CA ASN A 127 -13.62 -9.87 -6.45
C ASN A 127 -12.12 -9.58 -6.62
N VAL A 128 -11.72 -8.31 -6.56
CA VAL A 128 -10.33 -7.91 -6.83
C VAL A 128 -9.71 -7.35 -5.57
N TYR A 129 -8.57 -7.90 -5.14
CA TYR A 129 -7.85 -7.34 -4.00
C TYR A 129 -7.13 -6.06 -4.41
N ALA A 130 -7.20 -5.07 -3.54
CA ALA A 130 -6.49 -3.81 -3.67
C ALA A 130 -5.99 -3.34 -2.32
N ALA A 131 -4.98 -2.48 -2.36
CA ALA A 131 -4.40 -1.85 -1.20
C ALA A 131 -4.27 -0.35 -1.42
N GLU A 132 -4.51 0.39 -0.35
CA GLU A 132 -4.37 1.84 -0.37
C GLU A 132 -3.54 2.35 0.80
N PHE A 133 -2.73 3.38 0.54
CA PHE A 133 -1.88 4.05 1.51
C PHE A 133 -2.20 5.54 1.53
N PHE A 134 -2.83 5.98 2.62
CA PHE A 134 -3.28 7.34 2.83
C PHE A 134 -2.20 8.08 3.60
N THR A 135 -1.92 9.32 3.22
CA THR A 135 -1.21 10.27 4.08
C THR A 135 -2.09 11.49 4.33
N MET A 136 -2.32 11.79 5.60
CA MET A 136 -3.16 12.90 6.05
C MET A 136 -2.29 14.13 6.38
N ASP A 137 -2.87 15.31 6.18
CA ASP A 137 -2.35 16.56 6.72
C ASP A 137 -2.82 16.81 8.18
N ASN A 138 -2.35 17.89 8.79
CA ASN A 138 -2.67 18.22 10.19
C ASN A 138 -4.17 18.42 10.47
N ASN A 139 -4.99 18.68 9.44
CA ASN A 139 -6.44 18.82 9.55
C ASN A 139 -7.18 17.49 9.38
N VAL A 140 -6.44 16.38 9.21
CA VAL A 140 -6.98 15.05 8.86
C VAL A 140 -7.64 15.07 7.48
N LEU A 141 -7.13 15.88 6.56
CA LEU A 141 -7.48 15.80 5.15
C LEU A 141 -6.45 14.94 4.42
N MET A 142 -6.92 14.02 3.58
CA MET A 142 -6.05 13.16 2.79
C MET A 142 -5.29 14.02 1.77
N LYS A 143 -3.96 14.09 1.89
CA LYS A 143 -3.09 14.85 0.98
C LYS A 143 -2.38 13.95 -0.04
N GLU A 144 -2.20 12.68 0.27
CA GLU A 144 -1.65 11.69 -0.65
C GLU A 144 -2.46 10.39 -0.55
N LEU A 145 -2.72 9.78 -1.69
CA LEU A 145 -3.27 8.44 -1.83
C LEU A 145 -2.42 7.65 -2.83
N LEU A 146 -1.97 6.47 -2.43
CA LEU A 146 -1.39 5.47 -3.32
C LEU A 146 -2.33 4.26 -3.35
N THR A 147 -2.85 3.91 -4.53
CA THR A 147 -3.66 2.71 -4.77
C THR A 147 -2.87 1.71 -5.60
N ILE A 148 -2.83 0.47 -5.14
CA ILE A 148 -2.23 -0.68 -5.82
C ILE A 148 -3.28 -1.78 -5.91
N SER A 149 -3.69 -2.12 -7.12
CA SER A 149 -4.77 -3.07 -7.42
C SER A 149 -4.25 -4.27 -8.19
N GLN A 150 -4.93 -5.42 -8.04
CA GLN A 150 -4.72 -6.58 -8.91
C GLN A 150 -5.44 -6.40 -10.26
N TYR A 151 -4.99 -5.43 -11.06
CA TYR A 151 -5.63 -5.09 -12.34
C TYR A 151 -5.63 -6.27 -13.34
N ASP A 152 -4.59 -7.10 -13.32
CA ASP A 152 -4.55 -8.34 -14.09
C ASP A 152 -5.66 -9.32 -13.69
N GLN A 153 -5.97 -9.42 -12.39
CA GLN A 153 -7.10 -10.21 -11.90
C GLN A 153 -8.43 -9.61 -12.36
N LEU A 154 -8.58 -8.29 -12.28
CA LEU A 154 -9.77 -7.60 -12.78
C LEU A 154 -10.04 -7.98 -14.24
N VAL A 155 -9.02 -7.89 -15.10
CA VAL A 155 -9.13 -8.24 -16.52
C VAL A 155 -9.58 -9.69 -16.70
N ARG A 156 -8.93 -10.65 -16.02
CA ARG A 156 -9.34 -12.07 -16.11
C ARG A 156 -10.79 -12.29 -15.67
N GLN A 157 -11.26 -11.56 -14.67
CA GLN A 157 -12.63 -11.70 -14.19
C GLN A 157 -13.66 -11.13 -15.15
N ILE A 158 -13.39 -9.95 -15.74
CA ILE A 158 -14.32 -9.34 -16.69
C ILE A 158 -14.28 -9.98 -18.08
N THR A 159 -13.18 -10.62 -18.49
CA THR A 159 -13.12 -11.43 -19.72
C THR A 159 -13.70 -12.83 -19.55
N GLY A 160 -13.98 -13.24 -18.31
CA GLY A 160 -14.53 -14.56 -17.98
C GLY A 160 -13.51 -15.69 -17.92
N GLU A 161 -12.20 -15.37 -17.97
CA GLU A 161 -11.11 -16.32 -17.69
C GLU A 161 -11.12 -16.78 -16.23
N GLU A 162 -11.52 -15.90 -15.32
CA GLU A 162 -11.71 -16.18 -13.90
C GLU A 162 -13.16 -15.87 -13.48
N LYS A 163 -14.01 -16.89 -13.35
CA LYS A 163 -15.42 -16.66 -13.03
C LYS A 163 -15.66 -16.50 -11.54
N ILE A 164 -16.37 -15.42 -11.16
CA ILE A 164 -16.86 -15.19 -9.81
C ILE A 164 -18.35 -15.52 -9.73
N GLU A 165 -18.65 -16.76 -9.31
CA GLU A 165 -20.04 -17.19 -9.10
C GLU A 165 -20.70 -16.38 -7.98
N ARG A 166 -19.96 -16.20 -6.88
CA ARG A 166 -20.38 -15.48 -5.68
C ARG A 166 -19.26 -14.58 -5.17
N GLN A 167 -19.63 -13.34 -4.87
CA GLN A 167 -18.75 -12.38 -4.20
C GLN A 167 -18.40 -12.86 -2.79
N GLU A 168 -17.16 -12.62 -2.38
CA GLU A 168 -16.67 -13.03 -1.07
C GLU A 168 -17.44 -12.31 0.07
N ASP A 169 -17.72 -13.01 1.18
CA ASP A 169 -18.21 -12.37 2.40
C ASP A 169 -17.03 -11.73 3.14
N VAL A 170 -16.86 -10.43 2.94
CA VAL A 170 -15.71 -9.67 3.43
C VAL A 170 -16.01 -9.09 4.81
N LYS A 171 -15.16 -9.43 5.78
CA LYS A 171 -15.24 -8.91 7.15
C LYS A 171 -13.99 -8.13 7.48
N LEU A 172 -14.18 -6.97 8.12
CA LEU A 172 -13.08 -6.21 8.70
C LEU A 172 -12.44 -7.02 9.83
N LEU A 173 -11.16 -7.34 9.68
CA LEU A 173 -10.37 -8.05 10.68
C LEU A 173 -9.89 -7.07 11.76
N PRO A 174 -9.95 -7.46 13.03
CA PRO A 174 -9.49 -6.60 14.12
C PRO A 174 -7.96 -6.44 14.10
N VAL A 175 -7.51 -5.33 14.69
CA VAL A 175 -6.12 -5.07 15.07
C VAL A 175 -5.98 -5.35 16.57
N LYS A 176 -5.13 -6.30 16.95
CA LYS A 176 -4.84 -6.58 18.37
C LYS A 176 -3.90 -5.51 18.90
N LYS A 177 -4.31 -4.77 19.93
CA LYS A 177 -3.47 -3.74 20.54
C LYS A 177 -2.18 -4.34 21.11
N THR A 178 -1.06 -3.65 20.89
CA THR A 178 0.28 -4.02 21.38
C THR A 178 0.96 -2.81 21.99
N ASN A 179 2.13 -3.00 22.59
CA ASN A 179 2.91 -1.90 23.19
C ASN A 179 3.86 -1.24 22.17
N MET A 180 4.40 -0.08 22.53
CA MET A 180 5.30 0.69 21.65
C MET A 180 6.60 -0.05 21.29
N ALA A 181 7.13 -0.89 22.18
CA ALA A 181 8.33 -1.67 21.90
C ALA A 181 8.07 -2.71 20.80
N TYR A 182 6.92 -3.37 20.86
CA TYR A 182 6.49 -4.32 19.85
C TYR A 182 6.18 -3.64 18.51
N LYS A 183 5.55 -2.45 18.52
CA LYS A 183 5.38 -1.64 17.30
C LYS A 183 6.73 -1.33 16.63
N ARG A 184 7.76 -0.95 17.40
CA ARG A 184 9.11 -0.70 16.87
C ARG A 184 9.73 -1.98 16.28
N LEU A 185 9.64 -3.09 17.01
CA LEU A 185 10.07 -4.41 16.52
C LEU A 185 9.44 -4.73 15.17
N LEU A 186 8.14 -4.50 15.00
CA LEU A 186 7.46 -4.77 13.74
C LEU A 186 7.93 -3.85 12.60
N LYS A 187 8.19 -2.56 12.87
CA LYS A 187 8.79 -1.68 11.85
C LYS A 187 10.15 -2.20 11.38
N ASP A 188 11.01 -2.57 12.32
CA ASP A 188 12.33 -3.14 12.01
C ASP A 188 12.20 -4.46 11.23
N LYS A 189 11.20 -5.29 11.55
CA LYS A 189 10.91 -6.52 10.82
C LYS A 189 10.47 -6.23 9.38
N LEU A 190 9.62 -5.23 9.15
CA LEU A 190 9.18 -4.86 7.81
C LEU A 190 10.33 -4.30 6.96
N ASP A 191 11.24 -3.54 7.56
CA ASP A 191 12.47 -3.10 6.87
C ASP A 191 13.39 -4.29 6.57
N ALA A 192 13.53 -5.23 7.52
CA ALA A 192 14.31 -6.44 7.34
C ALA A 192 13.74 -7.36 6.24
N TYR A 193 12.41 -7.38 6.03
CA TYR A 193 11.80 -8.13 4.91
C TYR A 193 12.38 -7.67 3.57
N VAL A 194 12.38 -6.35 3.35
CA VAL A 194 12.92 -5.73 2.13
C VAL A 194 14.43 -5.94 2.03
N GLN A 195 15.15 -5.75 3.13
CA GLN A 195 16.60 -5.95 3.17
C GLN A 195 16.98 -7.38 2.81
N ASN A 196 16.35 -8.38 3.45
CA ASN A 196 16.66 -9.79 3.22
C ASN A 196 16.36 -10.22 1.78
N PHE A 197 15.28 -9.70 1.17
CA PHE A 197 15.04 -9.91 -0.26
C PHE A 197 16.16 -9.30 -1.11
N ASN A 198 16.53 -8.03 -0.85
CA ASN A 198 17.55 -7.31 -1.62
C ASN A 198 18.94 -7.94 -1.51
N THR A 199 19.32 -8.45 -0.33
CA THR A 199 20.61 -9.12 -0.10
C THR A 199 20.61 -10.61 -0.43
N ARG A 200 19.46 -11.15 -0.87
CA ARG A 200 19.26 -12.58 -1.16
C ARG A 200 19.48 -13.48 0.05
N ASP A 201 19.29 -12.96 1.26
CA ASP A 201 19.35 -13.74 2.49
C ASP A 201 18.04 -14.52 2.69
N TRP A 202 17.90 -15.60 1.93
CA TRP A 202 16.72 -16.46 1.96
C TRP A 202 16.51 -17.14 3.31
N ASN A 203 17.58 -17.39 4.05
CA ASN A 203 17.51 -18.03 5.35
C ASN A 203 16.96 -17.03 6.38
N ALA A 204 17.48 -15.80 6.39
CA ALA A 204 16.94 -14.74 7.25
C ALA A 204 15.49 -14.42 6.88
N LEU A 205 15.17 -14.31 5.58
CA LEU A 205 13.80 -14.07 5.12
C LEU A 205 12.85 -15.18 5.56
N ALA A 206 13.20 -16.45 5.32
CA ALA A 206 12.38 -17.59 5.74
C ALA A 206 12.20 -17.62 7.28
N ALA A 207 13.24 -17.26 8.02
CA ALA A 207 13.20 -17.19 9.48
C ALA A 207 12.31 -16.06 10.03
N MET A 208 11.73 -15.19 9.19
CA MET A 208 10.75 -14.20 9.64
C MET A 208 9.34 -14.79 9.82
N PHE A 209 9.06 -15.91 9.18
CA PHE A 209 7.73 -16.52 9.18
C PHE A 209 7.54 -17.50 10.33
N ALA A 210 6.30 -17.61 10.82
CA ALA A 210 5.88 -18.71 11.67
C ALA A 210 5.76 -20.00 10.85
N ASP A 211 5.84 -21.16 11.50
CA ASP A 211 5.79 -22.46 10.82
C ASP A 211 4.45 -22.69 10.09
N ASN A 212 3.38 -22.09 10.61
CA ASN A 212 2.02 -22.16 10.07
C ASN A 212 1.61 -20.91 9.28
N ALA A 213 2.57 -20.12 8.79
CA ALA A 213 2.27 -18.89 8.09
C ALA A 213 1.42 -19.13 6.83
N ALA A 214 0.39 -18.31 6.66
CA ALA A 214 -0.49 -18.30 5.50
C ALA A 214 -0.07 -17.20 4.52
N PHE A 215 -0.04 -17.54 3.23
CA PHE A 215 0.41 -16.64 2.18
C PHE A 215 -0.65 -16.55 1.10
N LYS A 216 -1.04 -15.32 0.74
CA LYS A 216 -1.88 -15.02 -0.41
C LYS A 216 -1.16 -14.02 -1.31
N ILE A 217 -0.92 -14.37 -2.56
CA ILE A 217 -0.19 -13.55 -3.53
C ILE A 217 -0.99 -13.57 -4.82
N SER A 218 -1.39 -12.40 -5.32
CA SER A 218 -2.19 -12.30 -6.56
C SER A 218 -3.45 -13.19 -6.56
N GLY A 219 -4.12 -13.27 -5.40
CA GLY A 219 -5.30 -14.11 -5.21
C GLY A 219 -4.99 -15.60 -4.95
N MET A 220 -3.77 -16.07 -5.20
CA MET A 220 -3.35 -17.46 -5.02
C MET A 220 -2.82 -17.72 -3.61
N SER A 221 -3.20 -18.86 -3.03
CA SER A 221 -2.72 -19.28 -1.71
C SER A 221 -1.50 -20.19 -1.82
N TYR A 222 -0.47 -19.95 -1.00
CA TYR A 222 0.73 -20.79 -0.92
C TYR A 222 0.72 -21.59 0.38
N LYS A 223 1.15 -22.86 0.29
CA LYS A 223 1.00 -23.84 1.37
C LYS A 223 2.00 -23.68 2.52
N ASN A 224 3.16 -23.08 2.27
CA ASN A 224 4.23 -22.93 3.27
C ASN A 224 5.28 -21.90 2.83
N THR A 225 6.15 -21.51 3.77
CA THR A 225 7.26 -20.57 3.57
C THR A 225 8.19 -20.98 2.42
N SER A 226 8.50 -22.26 2.26
CA SER A 226 9.39 -22.73 1.18
C SER A 226 8.80 -22.46 -0.21
N ALA A 227 7.50 -22.71 -0.40
CA ALA A 227 6.80 -22.40 -1.65
C ALA A 227 6.81 -20.91 -1.95
N PHE A 228 6.58 -20.08 -0.92
CA PHE A 228 6.68 -18.63 -1.04
C PHE A 228 8.10 -18.14 -1.42
N ILE A 229 9.13 -18.63 -0.74
CA ILE A 229 10.52 -18.27 -1.06
C ILE A 229 10.89 -18.68 -2.50
N ASN A 230 10.37 -19.81 -2.99
CA ASN A 230 10.57 -20.23 -4.37
C ASN A 230 9.89 -19.29 -5.39
N GLU A 231 8.70 -18.77 -5.06
CA GLU A 231 8.04 -17.72 -5.86
C GLU A 231 8.95 -16.50 -5.99
N LEU A 232 9.49 -16.00 -4.88
CA LEU A 232 10.41 -14.86 -4.88
C LEU A 232 11.68 -15.13 -5.70
N LYS A 233 12.24 -16.33 -5.60
CA LYS A 233 13.40 -16.75 -6.42
C LYS A 233 13.09 -16.78 -7.91
N SER A 234 11.85 -17.09 -8.29
CA SER A 234 11.44 -17.11 -9.71
C SER A 234 11.49 -15.71 -10.34
N ILE A 235 11.25 -14.66 -9.55
CA ILE A 235 11.37 -13.26 -10.00
C ILE A 235 12.84 -12.95 -10.34
N ILE A 236 13.77 -13.40 -9.50
CA ILE A 236 15.21 -13.18 -9.71
C ILE A 236 15.74 -13.92 -10.93
N GLN A 237 15.18 -15.08 -11.26
CA GLN A 237 15.54 -15.77 -12.50
C GLN A 237 15.19 -14.93 -13.75
N LYS A 238 14.13 -14.12 -13.67
CA LYS A 238 13.71 -13.21 -14.76
C LYS A 238 14.49 -11.90 -14.75
N VAL A 239 14.77 -11.35 -13.57
CA VAL A 239 15.46 -10.07 -13.36
C VAL A 239 16.51 -10.24 -12.23
N PRO A 240 17.76 -10.62 -12.55
CA PRO A 240 18.76 -11.02 -11.55
C PRO A 240 19.09 -9.94 -10.50
N ASP A 241 19.11 -8.67 -10.91
CA ASP A 241 19.40 -7.51 -10.07
C ASP A 241 18.14 -6.86 -9.46
N VAL A 242 17.01 -7.57 -9.45
CA VAL A 242 15.76 -7.03 -8.90
C VAL A 242 15.90 -6.64 -7.42
N THR A 243 15.44 -5.45 -7.07
CA THR A 243 15.44 -4.94 -5.70
C THR A 243 14.12 -4.26 -5.39
N TYR A 244 13.78 -4.22 -4.12
CA TYR A 244 12.64 -3.52 -3.58
C TYR A 244 13.10 -2.21 -2.95
N HIS A 245 12.45 -1.11 -3.31
CA HIS A 245 12.64 0.19 -2.70
C HIS A 245 11.39 0.54 -1.89
N LEU A 246 11.53 0.58 -0.57
CA LEU A 246 10.42 0.79 0.35
C LEU A 246 9.84 2.22 0.22
N ILE A 247 8.53 2.32 -0.02
CA ILE A 247 7.76 3.57 -0.13
C ILE A 247 6.98 3.86 1.14
N ARG A 248 6.42 2.82 1.78
CA ARG A 248 5.59 2.91 2.99
C ARG A 248 5.92 1.78 3.95
N ASN A 249 5.93 2.08 5.24
CA ASN A 249 6.05 1.12 6.35
C ASN A 249 5.14 1.60 7.50
N ILE A 250 3.98 0.96 7.62
CA ILE A 250 2.89 1.36 8.53
C ILE A 250 2.61 0.17 9.46
N VAL A 251 2.61 0.41 10.76
CA VAL A 251 2.39 -0.63 11.78
C VAL A 251 1.40 -0.17 12.83
N GLU A 252 0.46 -1.06 13.15
CA GLU A 252 -0.45 -0.88 14.27
C GLU A 252 -0.77 -2.24 14.90
N GLY A 253 -0.63 -2.32 16.23
CA GLY A 253 -0.99 -3.53 16.94
C GLY A 253 -0.14 -4.73 16.53
N ASP A 254 -0.80 -5.81 16.10
CA ASP A 254 -0.22 -7.04 15.56
C ASP A 254 -0.18 -7.08 14.02
N ARG A 255 -0.39 -5.93 13.36
CA ARG A 255 -0.45 -5.85 11.90
C ARG A 255 0.53 -4.82 11.36
N GLY A 256 0.94 -5.03 10.13
CA GLY A 256 1.77 -4.09 9.39
C GLY A 256 1.49 -4.13 7.90
N ALA A 257 1.84 -3.06 7.21
CA ALA A 257 1.76 -2.97 5.76
C ALA A 257 2.97 -2.23 5.20
N ILE A 258 3.44 -2.72 4.06
CA ILE A 258 4.45 -2.04 3.25
C ILE A 258 3.95 -1.82 1.83
N ALA A 259 4.42 -0.75 1.21
CA ALA A 259 4.41 -0.57 -0.23
C ALA A 259 5.85 -0.38 -0.69
N TYR A 260 6.21 -0.92 -1.85
CA TYR A 260 7.53 -0.76 -2.44
C TYR A 260 7.47 -0.72 -3.95
N GLU A 261 8.47 -0.03 -4.52
CA GLU A 261 8.78 -0.07 -5.95
C GLU A 261 9.73 -1.24 -6.23
N VAL A 262 9.51 -1.92 -7.34
CA VAL A 262 10.37 -3.01 -7.83
C VAL A 262 11.28 -2.43 -8.92
N ASN A 263 12.57 -2.41 -8.61
CA ASN A 263 13.62 -1.92 -9.50
C ASN A 263 14.43 -3.10 -10.02
N GLY A 264 15.01 -2.96 -11.22
CA GLY A 264 15.88 -3.99 -11.81
C GLY A 264 16.12 -3.73 -13.29
N THR A 265 17.03 -4.47 -13.89
CA THR A 265 17.41 -4.33 -15.31
C THR A 265 16.68 -5.37 -16.16
N LEU A 266 16.08 -4.92 -17.27
CA LEU A 266 15.37 -5.83 -18.18
C LEU A 266 16.35 -6.79 -18.88
N PRO A 267 15.99 -8.08 -19.04
CA PRO A 267 16.89 -9.13 -19.53
C PRO A 267 17.35 -8.92 -20.98
N ASN A 268 16.58 -8.20 -21.80
CA ASN A 268 16.90 -7.88 -23.20
C ASN A 268 17.75 -6.61 -23.37
N SER A 269 18.26 -6.03 -22.28
CA SER A 269 19.17 -4.90 -22.37
C SER A 269 20.60 -5.38 -22.65
N ASP A 270 21.20 -4.86 -23.71
CA ASP A 270 22.55 -5.26 -24.09
C ASP A 270 23.53 -4.88 -22.97
N LYS A 271 24.40 -5.83 -22.55
CA LYS A 271 25.18 -5.67 -21.31
C LYS A 271 26.25 -4.57 -21.40
N SER A 272 26.56 -4.12 -22.61
CA SER A 272 27.49 -3.04 -22.96
C SER A 272 26.81 -1.69 -23.20
N ASP A 273 25.47 -1.63 -23.20
CA ASP A 273 24.73 -0.42 -23.54
C ASP A 273 24.59 0.49 -22.32
N ALA A 274 25.02 1.76 -22.47
CA ALA A 274 24.79 2.81 -21.50
C ALA A 274 23.28 3.11 -21.29
N ASN A 275 22.41 2.62 -22.18
CA ASN A 275 20.96 2.74 -22.13
C ASN A 275 20.26 1.47 -21.66
N ARG A 276 20.84 0.75 -20.68
CA ARG A 276 20.15 -0.39 -20.04
C ARG A 276 18.74 0.03 -19.58
N LYS A 277 17.74 -0.61 -20.16
CA LYS A 277 16.34 -0.40 -19.77
C LYS A 277 16.11 -1.01 -18.39
N SER A 278 15.61 -0.21 -17.46
CA SER A 278 15.18 -0.66 -16.14
C SER A 278 13.68 -0.89 -16.09
N LEU A 279 13.24 -1.69 -15.12
CA LEU A 279 11.85 -1.76 -14.71
C LEU A 279 11.37 -0.36 -14.33
N GLN A 280 10.19 0.00 -14.82
CA GLN A 280 9.53 1.27 -14.52
C GLN A 280 8.17 0.99 -13.88
N ASN A 281 7.75 1.80 -12.91
CA ASN A 281 6.37 1.82 -12.43
C ASN A 281 5.81 0.47 -11.93
N VAL A 282 6.66 -0.41 -11.39
CA VAL A 282 6.19 -1.66 -10.77
C VAL A 282 6.07 -1.43 -9.27
N LYS A 283 4.83 -1.30 -8.78
CA LYS A 283 4.56 -1.16 -7.35
C LYS A 283 3.89 -2.41 -6.80
N GLN A 284 4.25 -2.78 -5.58
CA GLN A 284 3.60 -3.86 -4.85
C GLN A 284 3.32 -3.41 -3.42
N SER A 285 2.30 -4.00 -2.82
CA SER A 285 2.08 -3.88 -1.39
C SER A 285 1.94 -5.24 -0.73
N ILE A 286 2.26 -5.29 0.56
CA ILE A 286 2.06 -6.48 1.38
C ILE A 286 1.44 -6.05 2.71
N HIS A 287 0.37 -6.75 3.10
CA HIS A 287 -0.21 -6.68 4.43
C HIS A 287 0.17 -7.92 5.23
N PHE A 288 0.55 -7.71 6.49
CA PHE A 288 1.06 -8.74 7.40
C PHE A 288 0.23 -8.82 8.69
N GLN A 289 0.15 -10.02 9.25
CA GLN A 289 -0.19 -10.25 10.66
C GLN A 289 0.98 -10.95 11.36
N PHE A 290 1.16 -10.64 12.64
CA PHE A 290 2.27 -11.12 13.45
C PHE A 290 1.81 -11.82 14.73
N ASP A 291 2.58 -12.83 15.17
CA ASP A 291 2.41 -13.46 16.48
C ASP A 291 3.09 -12.64 17.60
N GLU A 292 2.94 -13.06 18.85
CA GLU A 292 3.51 -12.34 20.01
C GLU A 292 5.05 -12.27 20.02
N LYS A 293 5.72 -13.07 19.19
CA LYS A 293 7.19 -13.07 19.00
C LYS A 293 7.62 -12.22 17.79
N GLY A 294 6.68 -11.61 17.07
CA GLY A 294 6.94 -10.83 15.87
C GLY A 294 7.25 -11.69 14.64
N LYS A 295 6.80 -12.96 14.61
CA LYS A 295 6.83 -13.82 13.43
C LYS A 295 5.61 -13.54 12.56
N ILE A 296 5.78 -13.52 11.25
CA ILE A 296 4.69 -13.33 10.29
C ILE A 296 3.82 -14.60 10.28
N THR A 297 2.54 -14.47 10.61
CA THR A 297 1.54 -15.56 10.54
C THR A 297 0.68 -15.48 9.29
N ASP A 298 0.47 -14.28 8.76
CA ASP A 298 -0.35 -14.07 7.57
C ASP A 298 0.30 -13.01 6.70
N MET A 299 0.26 -13.22 5.39
CA MET A 299 0.79 -12.32 4.39
C MET A 299 -0.18 -12.26 3.19
N VAL A 300 -0.60 -11.05 2.81
CA VAL A 300 -1.37 -10.81 1.59
C VAL A 300 -0.60 -9.80 0.73
N ALA A 301 -0.11 -10.26 -0.43
CA ALA A 301 0.59 -9.44 -1.41
C ALA A 301 -0.33 -9.03 -2.57
N ILE A 302 -0.31 -7.75 -2.89
CA ILE A 302 -1.13 -7.10 -3.91
C ILE A 302 -0.19 -6.41 -4.89
N TYR A 303 -0.29 -6.78 -6.17
CA TYR A 303 0.39 -6.12 -7.27
C TYR A 303 -0.32 -6.44 -8.57
N ASN A 304 -0.17 -5.56 -9.55
CA ASN A 304 -0.58 -5.82 -10.92
C ASN A 304 0.55 -6.58 -11.64
N SER A 305 0.34 -7.86 -11.94
CA SER A 305 1.39 -8.67 -12.59
C SER A 305 1.74 -8.19 -14.00
N GLU A 306 0.83 -7.50 -14.68
CA GLU A 306 1.05 -6.96 -16.01
C GLU A 306 2.02 -5.77 -16.04
N ASP A 307 2.14 -5.01 -14.95
CA ASP A 307 3.14 -3.94 -14.84
C ASP A 307 4.55 -4.53 -14.98
N PHE A 308 4.77 -5.73 -14.47
CA PHE A 308 6.04 -6.43 -14.56
C PHE A 308 6.15 -7.24 -15.86
N ASN A 309 5.17 -8.10 -16.16
CA ASN A 309 5.26 -9.08 -17.24
C ASN A 309 5.33 -8.46 -18.63
N LYS A 310 4.68 -7.31 -18.87
CA LYS A 310 4.74 -6.63 -20.18
C LYS A 310 6.12 -6.08 -20.49
N GLN A 311 6.90 -5.73 -19.46
CA GLN A 311 8.24 -5.16 -19.65
C GLN A 311 9.31 -6.24 -19.91
N LEU A 312 9.01 -7.51 -19.60
CA LEU A 312 9.91 -8.64 -19.86
C LEU A 312 9.82 -9.20 -21.29
N LYS A 313 8.81 -8.79 -22.07
CA LYS A 313 8.59 -9.20 -23.47
C LYS A 313 9.39 -8.29 -24.40
#